data_AF-A0A7K0X531-F1
#
_entry.id   AF-A0A7K0X531-F1
#
_cell.length_a   1.000
_cell.length_b   1.000
_cell.length_c   1.000
_cell.angle_alpha   90.00
_cell.angle_beta   90.00
_cell.angle_gamma   90.00
#
_symmetry.space_group_name_H-M   'P 1'
#
loop_
_entity.id
_entity.type
_entity.pdbx_description
1 polymer ?
#
loop_
_entity_poly.entity_id
_entity_poly.type
_entity_poly.pdbx_seq_one_letter_code
_entity_poly.pdbx_strand_id
1 'polypeptide(L)' 'MAELPEDWELPLDVEEFLTWLTAERGRSANTLAAYRRDLTAYCHWLSET' A
#
# COMPACT_ATOMS: atom_id res chain seq x y z
N MET A 1 -4.58 14.65 -3.64
CA MET A 1 -4.12 13.27 -3.86
C MET A 1 -3.06 13.36 -4.94
N ALA A 2 -1.83 12.94 -4.67
CA ALA A 2 -0.80 12.91 -5.71
C ALA A 2 -1.28 11.99 -6.85
N GLU A 3 -1.16 12.47 -8.09
CA GLU A 3 -1.35 11.63 -9.27
C GLU A 3 -0.09 10.77 -9.38
N LEU A 4 -0.21 9.51 -8.97
CA LEU A 4 0.88 8.55 -9.04
C LEU A 4 1.09 8.13 -10.50
N PRO A 5 2.34 7.92 -10.94
CA PRO A 5 2.58 7.32 -12.23
C PRO A 5 1.90 5.95 -12.31
N GLU A 6 1.39 5.59 -13.50
CA GLU A 6 0.60 4.37 -13.72
C GLU A 6 1.35 3.09 -13.28
N ASP A 7 2.68 3.11 -13.34
CA ASP A 7 3.57 2.00 -12.99
C ASP A 7 4.22 2.13 -11.60
N TRP A 8 3.68 2.96 -10.69
CA TRP A 8 4.22 3.06 -9.33
C TRP A 8 3.93 1.79 -8.51
N GLU A 9 4.98 1.05 -8.16
CA GLU A 9 4.90 -0.14 -7.33
C GLU A 9 5.12 0.18 -5.84
N LEU A 10 4.48 -0.58 -4.96
CA LEU A 10 4.73 -0.48 -3.52
C LEU A 10 6.08 -1.11 -3.15
N PRO A 11 6.78 -0.58 -2.14
CA PRO A 11 7.92 -1.26 -1.55
C PRO A 11 7.55 -2.67 -1.06
N LEU A 12 8.47 -3.63 -1.22
CA LEU A 12 8.24 -5.04 -0.88
C LEU A 12 7.75 -5.22 0.56
N ASP A 13 8.36 -4.54 1.53
CA ASP A 13 7.97 -4.62 2.94
C ASP A 13 6.49 -4.24 3.17
N VAL A 14 5.96 -3.31 2.36
CA VAL A 14 4.57 -2.88 2.44
C VAL A 14 3.64 -3.95 1.85
N GLU A 15 4.04 -4.58 0.74
CA GLU A 15 3.31 -5.70 0.15
C GLU A 15 3.26 -6.92 1.09
N GLU A 16 4.37 -7.22 1.75
CA GLU A 16 4.46 -8.29 2.75
C GLU A 16 3.57 -7.98 3.97
N PHE A 17 3.53 -6.73 4.43
CA PHE A 17 2.64 -6.30 5.49
C PHE A 17 1.16 -6.48 5.14
N LEU A 18 0.75 -6.09 3.92
CA LEU A 18 -0.63 -6.27 3.45
C LEU A 18 -0.99 -7.76 3.31
N THR A 19 -0.04 -8.58 2.86
CA THR A 19 -0.19 -10.04 2.80
C THR A 19 -0.40 -10.63 4.20
N TRP A 20 0.43 -10.24 5.16
CA TRP A 20 0.30 -10.65 6.56
C TRP A 20 -1.04 -10.21 7.19
N LEU A 21 -1.53 -9.00 6.91
CA LEU A 21 -2.84 -8.56 7.40
C LEU A 21 -3.99 -9.45 6.90
N THR A 22 -3.84 -10.03 5.71
CA THR A 22 -4.81 -10.97 5.16
C THR A 22 -4.72 -12.32 5.86
N ALA A 23 -3.52 -12.89 5.92
CA ALA A 23 -3.27 -14.23 6.48
C ALA A 23 -3.54 -14.27 8.01
N GLU A 24 -2.95 -13.34 8.76
CA GLU A 24 -2.86 -13.43 10.22
C GLU A 24 -3.96 -12.65 10.93
N ARG A 25 -4.53 -11.64 10.27
CA ARG A 25 -5.57 -10.79 10.86
C ARG A 25 -6.92 -10.92 10.16
N GLY A 26 -7.01 -11.71 9.08
CA GLY A 26 -8.25 -11.95 8.34
C GLY A 26 -8.92 -10.66 7.85
N ARG A 27 -8.13 -9.63 7.49
CA ARG A 27 -8.69 -8.33 7.11
C ARG A 27 -9.48 -8.43 5.80
N SER A 28 -10.59 -7.70 5.75
CA SER A 28 -11.43 -7.68 4.56
C SER A 28 -10.69 -7.08 3.36
N ALA A 29 -11.06 -7.52 2.15
CA ALA A 29 -10.52 -6.97 0.90
C ALA A 29 -10.69 -5.44 0.81
N ASN A 30 -11.83 -4.91 1.30
CA ASN A 30 -12.09 -3.46 1.30
C ASN A 30 -11.12 -2.71 2.21
N THR A 31 -10.80 -3.27 3.39
CA THR A 31 -9.81 -2.68 4.29
C THR A 31 -8.42 -2.69 3.67
N LEU A 32 -8.03 -3.79 3.03
CA LEU A 32 -6.73 -3.91 2.36
C LEU A 32 -6.60 -2.96 1.17
N ALA A 33 -7.67 -2.78 0.39
CA ALA A 33 -7.69 -1.83 -0.72
C ALA A 33 -7.53 -0.37 -0.24
N ALA A 34 -8.19 0.00 0.86
CA ALA A 34 -8.00 1.32 1.48
C ALA A 34 -6.56 1.50 1.96
N TYR A 35 -6.01 0.51 2.67
CA TYR A 35 -4.63 0.58 3.17
C TYR A 35 -3.61 0.63 2.03
N ARG A 36 -3.79 -0.16 0.98
CA ARG A 36 -2.96 -0.11 -0.22
C ARG A 36 -2.93 1.31 -0.78
N ARG A 37 -4.09 1.90 -1.04
CA ARG A 37 -4.20 3.26 -1.57
C ARG A 37 -3.47 4.29 -0.69
N ASP A 38 -3.67 4.22 0.63
CA ASP A 38 -3.09 5.18 1.57
C ASP A 38 -1.57 5.01 1.67
N LEU A 39 -1.09 3.77 1.76
CA LEU A 39 0.33 3.46 1.82
C LEU A 39 1.04 3.78 0.51
N THR A 40 0.41 3.59 -0.64
CA THR A 40 0.99 4.00 -1.93
C THR A 40 1.24 5.50 -1.96
N ALA A 41 0.25 6.32 -1.57
CA ALA A 41 0.41 7.76 -1.51
C ALA A 41 1.51 8.19 -0.51
N TYR A 42 1.57 7.53 0.66
CA TYR A 42 2.57 7.82 1.68
C TYR A 42 4.00 7.45 1.24
N CYS A 43 4.19 6.26 0.67
CA CYS A 43 5.49 5.81 0.17
C CYS A 43 5.99 6.66 -1.00
N HIS A 44 5.10 7.06 -1.90
CA HIS A 44 5.46 7.99 -2.97
C HIS A 44 5.94 9.32 -2.40
N TRP A 45 5.18 9.93 -1.48
CA TRP A 45 5.58 11.18 -0.83
C TRP A 45 6.95 11.08 -0.13
N LEU A 46 7.25 9.95 0.52
CA LEU A 46 8.56 9.70 1.12
C LEU A 46 9.70 9.59 0.10
N SER A 47 9.41 9.21 -1.14
CA SER A 47 10.40 9.04 -2.20
C SER A 47 10.77 10.35 -2.91
N GLU A 48 9.98 11.42 -2.75
CA GLU A 48 10.19 12.75 -3.34
C GLU A 48 11.29 13.55 -2.60
N THR A 49 12.48 12.96 -2.43
CA THR A 49 13.69 13.61 -1.88
C THR A 49 14.59 14.15 -2.99
#